data_AF-A0A2D6VJ06-F1
#
_entry.id   AF-A0A2D6VJ06-F1
#
_cell.length_a   1.000
_cell.length_b   1.000
_cell.length_c   1.000
_cell.angle_alpha   90.00
_cell.angle_beta   90.00
_cell.angle_gamma   90.00
#
_symmetry.space_group_name_H-M   'P 1'
#
loop_
_entity.id
_entity.type
_entity.pdbx_description
1 polymer ?
#
loop_
_entity_poly.entity_id
_entity_poly.type
_entity_poly.pdbx_seq_one_letter_code
_entity_poly.pdbx_strand_id
1 'polypeptide(L)'
;MAKGKTITIRVPEDTVEQIKGVCSDLGESYNFNQFVNQSLGAILEVIRHEGEEIPVPRFAMMARLMRDYELTHFSENGKGKGS
;
A
#
# COMPACT_ATOMS: atom_id res chain seq x y z
N MET A 1 12.39 -2.02 -24.76
CA MET A 1 11.15 -1.83 -23.96
C MET A 1 10.52 -3.20 -23.76
N ALA A 2 10.23 -3.61 -22.52
CA ALA A 2 9.55 -4.88 -22.27
C ALA A 2 8.17 -4.88 -22.96
N LYS A 3 7.78 -5.97 -23.63
CA LYS A 3 6.45 -6.13 -24.24
C LYS A 3 5.40 -6.21 -23.13
N GLY A 4 4.87 -5.08 -22.70
CA GLY A 4 3.72 -5.00 -21.80
C GLY A 4 2.40 -5.07 -22.56
N LYS A 5 1.34 -5.58 -21.90
CA LYS A 5 -0.04 -5.40 -22.33
C LYS A 5 -0.73 -4.45 -21.35
N THR A 6 -1.53 -3.51 -21.85
CA THR A 6 -2.36 -2.63 -21.01
C THR A 6 -3.66 -3.35 -20.67
N ILE A 7 -4.02 -3.35 -19.38
CA ILE A 7 -5.33 -3.79 -18.90
C ILE A 7 -6.02 -2.61 -18.21
N THR A 8 -7.33 -2.49 -18.40
CA THR A 8 -8.15 -1.48 -17.72
C THR A 8 -8.99 -2.18 -16.68
N ILE A 9 -8.85 -1.77 -15.42
CA ILE A 9 -9.59 -2.32 -14.28
C ILE A 9 -10.53 -1.23 -13.77
N ARG A 10 -11.78 -1.58 -13.49
CA ARG A 10 -12.71 -0.69 -12.79
C ARG A 10 -12.63 -0.98 -11.30
N VAL A 11 -12.48 0.08 -10.51
CA VAL A 11 -12.49 0.04 -9.05
C VAL A 11 -13.49 1.07 -8.53
N PRO A 12 -14.01 0.93 -7.30
CA PRO A 12 -14.81 1.96 -6.66
C PRO A 12 -14.05 3.30 -6.60
N GLU A 13 -14.79 4.40 -6.69
CA GLU A 13 -14.20 5.76 -6.66
C GLU A 13 -13.41 6.00 -5.36
N ASP A 14 -13.97 5.57 -4.23
CA ASP A 14 -13.30 5.64 -2.92
C ASP A 14 -11.95 4.93 -2.89
N THR A 15 -11.79 3.83 -3.65
CA THR A 15 -10.51 3.12 -3.74
C THR A 15 -9.45 3.97 -4.45
N VAL A 16 -9.84 4.75 -5.46
CA VAL A 16 -8.93 5.67 -6.15
C VAL A 16 -8.47 6.77 -5.20
N GLU A 17 -9.39 7.35 -4.43
CA GLU A 17 -9.09 8.41 -3.46
C GLU A 17 -8.19 7.92 -2.32
N GLN A 18 -8.42 6.71 -1.80
CA GLN A 18 -7.54 6.10 -0.78
C GLN A 18 -6.12 5.88 -1.31
N ILE A 19 -5.97 5.39 -2.55
CA ILE A 19 -4.64 5.19 -3.15
C ILE A 19 -3.93 6.52 -3.36
N LYS A 20 -4.65 7.57 -3.78
CA LYS A 20 -4.09 8.92 -3.90
C LYS A 20 -3.60 9.45 -2.55
N GLY A 21 -4.40 9.29 -1.49
CA GLY A 21 -4.01 9.66 -0.13
C GLY A 21 -2.69 9.00 0.30
N VAL A 22 -2.58 7.68 0.10
CA VAL A 22 -1.35 6.95 0.40
C VAL A 22 -0.16 7.44 -0.42
N CYS A 23 -0.35 7.76 -1.70
CA CYS A 23 0.71 8.32 -2.55
C CYS A 23 1.13 9.71 -2.09
N SER A 24 0.19 10.54 -1.61
CA SER A 24 0.48 11.85 -1.01
C SER A 24 1.29 11.72 0.27
N ASP A 25 0.96 10.76 1.13
CA ASP A 25 1.67 10.52 2.40
C ASP A 25 3.09 9.98 2.19
N LEU A 26 3.31 9.19 1.13
CA LEU A 26 4.63 8.66 0.75
C LEU A 26 5.53 9.70 0.03
N GLY A 27 5.01 10.90 -0.22
CA GLY A 27 5.67 11.97 -0.97
C GLY A 27 5.75 11.69 -2.48
N GLU A 28 6.09 12.72 -3.26
CA GLU A 28 6.20 12.68 -4.74
C GLU A 28 7.10 11.57 -5.30
N SER A 29 7.82 10.87 -4.43
CA SER A 29 8.66 9.70 -4.67
C SER A 29 7.93 8.50 -5.29
N TYR A 30 6.60 8.39 -5.11
CA TYR A 30 5.79 7.31 -5.66
C TYR A 30 4.58 7.86 -6.43
N ASN A 31 4.57 7.70 -7.76
CA ASN A 31 3.39 8.05 -8.54
C ASN A 31 2.33 6.92 -8.49
N PHE A 32 1.07 7.29 -8.65
CA PHE A 32 -0.08 6.39 -8.59
C PHE A 32 0.08 5.13 -9.46
N ASN A 33 0.59 5.29 -10.69
CA ASN A 33 0.75 4.18 -11.62
C ASN A 33 1.86 3.22 -11.18
N GLN A 34 2.95 3.72 -10.59
CA GLN A 34 4.01 2.89 -10.02
C GLN A 34 3.49 2.11 -8.82
N PHE A 35 2.71 2.74 -7.95
CA PHE A 35 2.08 2.08 -6.80
C PHE A 35 1.16 0.94 -7.25
N VAL A 36 0.25 1.20 -8.20
CA VAL A 36 -0.69 0.17 -8.70
C VAL A 36 0.05 -0.96 -9.39
N ASN A 37 1.00 -0.65 -10.30
CA ASN A 37 1.73 -1.69 -11.04
C ASN A 37 2.59 -2.58 -10.14
N GLN A 38 3.27 -2.00 -9.13
CA GLN A 38 4.06 -2.79 -8.19
C GLN A 38 3.17 -3.62 -7.25
N SER A 39 2.08 -3.04 -6.75
CA SER A 39 1.15 -3.74 -5.88
C SER A 39 0.50 -4.93 -6.61
N LEU A 40 0.09 -4.73 -7.88
CA LEU A 40 -0.44 -5.81 -8.71
C LEU A 40 0.60 -6.90 -8.96
N GLY A 41 1.86 -6.52 -9.24
CA GLY A 41 2.97 -7.46 -9.39
C GLY A 41 3.17 -8.33 -8.15
N ALA A 42 3.18 -7.70 -6.97
CA ALA A 42 3.35 -8.42 -5.70
C ALA A 42 2.15 -9.32 -5.36
N ILE A 43 0.92 -8.94 -5.72
CA ILE A 43 -0.26 -9.81 -5.58
C ILE A 43 -0.15 -11.03 -6.51
N LEU A 44 0.33 -10.85 -7.75
CA LEU A 44 0.53 -11.96 -8.68
C LEU A 44 1.64 -12.92 -8.22
N GLU A 45 2.70 -12.41 -7.58
CA GLU A 45 3.74 -13.25 -6.95
C GLU A 45 3.15 -14.14 -5.84
N VAL A 46 2.19 -13.62 -5.06
CA VAL A 46 1.45 -14.39 -4.06
C VAL A 46 0.54 -15.43 -4.72
N ILE A 47 -0.23 -15.05 -5.75
CA ILE A 47 -1.16 -15.97 -6.44
C ILE A 47 -0.41 -17.14 -7.11
N ARG A 48 0.78 -16.88 -7.66
CA ARG A 48 1.61 -17.90 -8.32
C ARG A 48 2.44 -18.74 -7.36
N HIS A 49 2.34 -18.49 -6.05
CA HIS A 49 3.10 -19.22 -5.05
C HIS A 49 2.50 -20.62 -4.84
N GLU A 50 3.32 -21.65 -5.05
CA GLU A 50 2.93 -23.07 -4.85
C GLU A 50 3.54 -23.68 -3.59
N GLY A 51 4.27 -22.90 -2.78
CA GLY A 51 4.82 -23.35 -1.48
C GLY A 51 3.80 -23.26 -0.35
N GLU A 52 4.08 -23.94 0.78
CA GLU A 52 3.20 -23.94 1.96
C GLU A 52 3.11 -22.57 2.66
N GLU A 53 4.16 -21.75 2.59
CA GLU A 53 4.20 -20.43 3.22
C GLU A 53 3.97 -19.31 2.20
N ILE A 54 2.78 -18.72 2.21
CA ILE A 54 2.45 -17.59 1.35
C ILE A 54 3.34 -16.38 1.70
N PRO A 55 4.17 -15.87 0.78
CA PRO A 55 5.05 -14.75 1.06
C PRO A 55 4.23 -13.47 1.28
N VAL A 56 4.53 -12.73 2.36
CA VAL A 56 3.89 -11.44 2.61
C VAL A 56 4.47 -10.39 1.66
N PRO A 57 3.65 -9.70 0.84
CA PRO A 57 4.14 -8.64 -0.04
C PRO A 57 4.89 -7.53 0.71
N ARG A 58 5.99 -7.02 0.14
CA ARG A 58 6.78 -5.94 0.75
C ARG A 58 5.96 -4.71 1.14
N PHE A 59 5.00 -4.30 0.32
CA PHE A 59 4.13 -3.16 0.66
C PHE A 59 3.26 -3.45 1.89
N ALA A 60 2.79 -4.69 2.06
CA ALA A 60 2.00 -5.12 3.22
C ALA A 60 2.87 -5.16 4.49
N MET A 61 4.14 -5.56 4.37
CA MET A 61 5.11 -5.47 5.46
C MET A 61 5.36 -4.01 5.86
N MET A 62 5.56 -3.11 4.89
CA MET A 62 5.80 -1.69 5.17
C MET A 62 4.58 -1.03 5.80
N ALA A 63 3.37 -1.30 5.30
CA ALA A 63 2.13 -0.80 5.90
C ALA A 63 1.96 -1.27 7.35
N ARG A 64 2.32 -2.53 7.64
CA ARG A 64 2.31 -3.07 9.00
C ARG A 64 3.32 -2.36 9.90
N LEU A 65 4.56 -2.20 9.44
CA LEU A 65 5.61 -1.51 10.18
C LEU A 65 5.26 -0.04 10.45
N MET A 66 4.67 0.65 9.48
CA MET A 66 4.22 2.04 9.64
C MET A 66 3.08 2.15 10.64
N ARG A 67 2.10 1.24 10.61
CA ARG A 67 1.03 1.19 11.62
C ARG A 67 1.59 0.95 13.03
N ASP A 68 2.51 0.00 13.17
CA ASP A 68 3.12 -0.31 14.46
C ASP A 68 3.99 0.86 14.97
N TYR A 69 4.67 1.56 14.06
CA TYR A 69 5.42 2.78 14.36
C TYR A 69 4.49 3.91 14.82
N GLU A 70 3.35 4.10 14.16
CA GLU A 70 2.36 5.13 14.54
C GLU A 70 1.75 4.87 15.93
N LEU A 71 1.41 3.62 16.22
CA LEU A 71 0.90 3.17 17.53
C LEU A 71 1.92 3.27 18.67
N THR A 72 3.21 3.44 18.35
CA THR A 72 4.26 3.56 19.37
C THR A 72 4.76 5.00 19.52
N HIS A 73 4.62 5.84 18.50
CA HIS A 73 5.21 7.18 18.48
C HIS A 73 4.19 8.33 18.46
N PHE A 74 2.95 8.09 18.01
CA PHE A 74 1.96 9.16 17.83
C PHE A 74 0.66 8.99 18.63
N SER A 75 0.38 7.80 19.19
CA SER A 75 -0.85 7.53 19.96
C SER A 75 -0.87 8.10 21.39
N GLU A 76 0.19 8.81 21.85
CA GLU A 76 0.20 9.47 23.17
C GLU A 76 -0.50 10.85 23.18
N ASN A 77 -0.88 11.44 22.05
CA ASN A 77 -1.48 12.78 22.02
C ASN A 77 -3.01 12.85 22.19
N GLY A 78 -3.67 11.73 22.55
CA GLY A 78 -5.14 11.66 22.68
C GLY A 78 -5.71 11.80 24.10
N LYS A 79 -4.89 12.00 25.13
CA LYS A 79 -5.36 12.19 26.53
C LYS A 79 -4.83 13.48 27.13
N GLY A 80 -5.47 14.60 26.80
CA GLY A 80 -5.37 15.79 27.63
C GLY A 80 -5.51 17.11 26.89
N LYS A 81 -6.74 17.62 26.81
CA LYS A 81 -7.09 18.98 27.25
C LYS A 81 -8.59 19.22 27.03
N GLY A 82 -9.39 18.73 27.96
CA GLY A 82 -10.55 19.45 28.43
C GLY A 82 -10.12 20.27 29.66
N SER A 83 -10.08 21.58 29.52
CA SER A 83 -10.18 22.58 30.59
C SER A 83 -10.79 23.83 29.98
#